data_AF-A0A7Y5U324-F1
#
_entry.id   AF-A0A7Y5U324-F1
#
_cell.length_a   1.000
_cell.length_b   1.000
_cell.length_c   1.000
_cell.angle_alpha   90.00
_cell.angle_beta   90.00
_cell.angle_gamma   90.00
#
_symmetry.space_group_name_H-M   'P 1'
#
loop_
_entity.id
_entity.type
_entity.pdbx_description
1 polymer ?
#
loop_
_entity_poly.entity_id
_entity_poly.type
_entity_poly.pdbx_seq_one_letter_code
_entity_poly.pdbx_strand_id
1 'polypeptide(L)'
;ESGLPPWQELVIDSAGFWVQHAGTEILLSKRPQLRREHAPLLKGVLAFNVLASVAYSGAAFARTGPDERDTRGMADAIGWKEPAIGALVLTPAILDAIRYFKPDAKWAAWGSRGMKVGLVLLVVRVR
;
A
#
# COMPACT_ATOMS: atom_id res chain seq x y z
N GLU A 1 -0.92 -12.26 -20.29
CA GLU A 1 -0.08 -11.05 -20.50
C GLU A 1 -0.94 -10.00 -21.18
N SER A 2 -0.95 -8.77 -20.64
CA SER A 2 -1.84 -7.67 -21.04
C SER A 2 -1.45 -7.00 -22.37
N GLY A 3 -0.28 -7.33 -22.92
CA GLY A 3 0.26 -6.74 -24.16
C GLY A 3 0.76 -5.29 -23.98
N LEU A 4 0.75 -4.77 -22.76
CA LEU A 4 1.24 -3.44 -22.42
C LEU A 4 2.76 -3.45 -22.14
N PRO A 5 3.45 -2.32 -22.33
CA PRO A 5 4.79 -2.12 -21.80
C PRO A 5 4.83 -2.33 -20.27
N PRO A 6 5.87 -2.98 -19.69
CA PRO A 6 5.92 -3.32 -18.26
C PRO A 6 5.70 -2.13 -17.32
N TRP A 7 6.21 -0.95 -17.66
CA TRP A 7 6.01 0.25 -16.85
C TRP A 7 4.56 0.74 -16.83
N GLN A 8 3.78 0.51 -17.91
CA GLN A 8 2.36 0.90 -17.97
C GLN A 8 1.52 -0.02 -17.11
N GLU A 9 1.73 -1.33 -17.22
CA GLU A 9 1.08 -2.35 -16.39
C GLU A 9 1.34 -2.07 -14.90
N LEU A 10 2.61 -1.83 -14.54
CA LEU A 10 2.98 -1.49 -13.17
C LEU A 10 2.27 -0.22 -12.65
N VAL A 11 2.13 0.82 -13.48
CA VAL A 11 1.43 2.05 -13.08
C VAL A 11 -0.06 1.79 -12.86
N ILE A 12 -0.71 1.04 -13.74
CA ILE A 12 -2.14 0.74 -13.67
C ILE A 12 -2.42 -0.11 -12.43
N ASP A 13 -1.69 -1.21 -12.26
CA ASP A 13 -1.91 -2.17 -11.17
C ASP A 13 -1.56 -1.57 -9.80
N SER A 14 -0.61 -0.62 -9.76
CA SER A 14 -0.22 0.03 -8.49
C SER A 14 -1.06 1.26 -8.12
N ALA A 15 -1.84 1.82 -9.04
CA ALA A 15 -2.57 3.07 -8.83
C ALA A 15 -3.52 3.02 -7.62
N GLY A 16 -4.22 1.90 -7.44
CA GLY A 16 -5.12 1.68 -6.30
C GLY A 16 -4.39 1.79 -4.96
N PHE A 17 -3.22 1.16 -4.84
CA PHE A 17 -2.40 1.22 -3.63
C PHE A 17 -1.86 2.63 -3.36
N TRP A 18 -1.49 3.36 -4.41
CA TRP A 18 -0.97 4.73 -4.28
C TRP A 18 -2.01 5.68 -3.69
N VAL A 19 -3.25 5.62 -4.20
CA VAL A 19 -4.35 6.44 -3.70
C VAL A 19 -4.66 6.09 -2.24
N GLN A 20 -4.70 4.81 -1.89
CA GLN A 20 -4.91 4.36 -0.51
C GLN A 20 -3.79 4.88 0.43
N HIS A 21 -2.54 4.73 0.03
CA HIS A 21 -1.38 5.17 0.83
C HIS A 21 -1.28 6.70 0.97
N ALA A 22 -1.54 7.44 -0.10
CA ALA A 22 -1.56 8.90 -0.09
C ALA A 22 -2.70 9.44 0.78
N GLY A 23 -3.92 8.87 0.63
CA GLY A 23 -5.07 9.24 1.46
C GLY A 23 -4.80 9.00 2.94
N THR A 24 -4.28 7.82 3.30
CA THR A 24 -3.90 7.51 4.67
C THR A 24 -2.79 8.41 5.19
N GLU A 25 -1.79 8.77 4.37
CA GLU A 25 -0.71 9.65 4.78
C GLU A 25 -1.20 11.08 5.08
N ILE A 26 -2.06 11.62 4.22
CA ILE A 26 -2.66 12.94 4.42
C ILE A 26 -3.52 12.93 5.69
N LEU A 27 -4.32 11.88 5.88
CA LEU A 27 -5.19 11.72 7.04
C LEU A 27 -4.38 11.68 8.35
N LEU A 28 -3.42 10.76 8.46
CA LEU A 28 -2.63 10.56 9.68
C LEU A 28 -1.63 11.70 9.94
N SER A 29 -1.23 12.46 8.91
CA SER A 29 -0.38 13.65 9.09
C SER A 29 -1.19 14.87 9.56
N LYS A 30 -2.40 15.06 9.05
CA LYS A 30 -3.27 16.18 9.48
C LYS A 30 -3.97 15.90 10.81
N ARG A 31 -4.26 14.64 11.11
CA ARG A 31 -4.99 14.19 12.30
C ARG A 31 -4.26 13.04 13.00
N PRO A 32 -3.09 13.30 13.60
CA PRO A 32 -2.32 12.24 14.25
C PRO A 32 -3.10 11.62 15.42
N GLN A 33 -3.93 12.37 16.14
CA GLN A 33 -4.76 11.83 17.22
C GLN A 33 -6.14 11.32 16.77
N LEU A 34 -6.32 10.94 15.49
CA LEU A 34 -7.61 10.49 14.92
C LEU A 34 -8.34 9.45 15.79
N ARG A 35 -7.60 8.56 16.46
CA ARG A 35 -8.17 7.56 17.38
C ARG A 35 -9.04 8.19 18.49
N ARG A 36 -8.60 9.33 19.04
CA ARG A 36 -9.26 10.07 20.13
C ARG A 36 -10.35 11.03 19.62
N GLU A 37 -10.36 11.34 18.33
CA GLU A 37 -11.38 12.19 17.72
C GLU A 37 -12.70 11.43 17.47
N HIS A 38 -13.82 12.15 17.53
CA HIS A 38 -15.11 11.62 17.09
C HIS A 38 -15.27 11.77 15.57
N ALA A 39 -14.59 10.91 14.82
CA ALA A 39 -14.57 10.94 13.35
C ALA A 39 -14.79 9.53 12.75
N PRO A 40 -16.00 8.94 12.85
CA PRO A 40 -16.26 7.55 12.47
C PRO A 40 -15.99 7.28 10.98
N LEU A 41 -16.35 8.18 10.08
CA LEU A 41 -16.09 8.03 8.64
C LEU A 41 -14.60 7.95 8.33
N LEU A 42 -13.79 8.83 8.92
CA LEU A 42 -12.34 8.86 8.69
C LEU A 42 -11.65 7.61 9.27
N LYS A 43 -12.11 7.12 10.42
CA LYS A 43 -11.67 5.84 10.98
C LYS A 43 -12.04 4.68 10.06
N GLY A 44 -13.23 4.71 9.47
CA GLY A 44 -13.69 3.75 8.47
C GLY A 44 -12.81 3.72 7.23
N VAL A 45 -12.48 4.88 6.65
CA VAL A 45 -11.58 4.99 5.49
C VAL A 45 -10.19 4.44 5.81
N LEU A 46 -9.63 4.78 6.97
CA LEU A 46 -8.34 4.24 7.41
C LEU A 46 -8.41 2.72 7.55
N ALA A 47 -9.44 2.20 8.23
CA ALA A 47 -9.63 0.78 8.44
C ALA A 47 -9.80 0.04 7.10
N PHE A 48 -10.57 0.60 6.18
CA PHE A 48 -10.75 0.05 4.84
C PHE A 48 -9.41 -0.06 4.10
N ASN A 49 -8.61 1.00 4.05
CA ASN A 49 -7.30 0.97 3.37
C ASN A 49 -6.36 -0.07 3.97
N VAL A 50 -6.32 -0.18 5.31
CA VAL A 50 -5.49 -1.18 6.00
C VAL A 50 -5.97 -2.60 5.71
N LEU A 51 -7.28 -2.85 5.84
CA LEU A 51 -7.86 -4.18 5.60
C LEU A 51 -7.76 -4.61 4.14
N ALA A 52 -7.98 -3.70 3.20
CA ALA A 52 -7.77 -3.93 1.78
C ALA A 52 -6.31 -4.32 1.51
N SER A 53 -5.35 -3.56 2.03
CA SER A 53 -3.92 -3.88 1.91
C SER A 53 -3.61 -5.27 2.47
N VAL A 54 -4.16 -5.63 3.63
CA VAL A 54 -4.01 -6.98 4.21
C VAL A 54 -4.58 -8.06 3.30
N ALA A 55 -5.77 -7.84 2.72
CA ALA A 55 -6.40 -8.80 1.81
C ALA A 55 -5.56 -9.02 0.53
N TYR A 56 -5.11 -7.94 -0.10
CA TYR A 56 -4.23 -8.00 -1.28
C TYR A 56 -2.91 -8.71 -0.98
N SER A 57 -2.27 -8.37 0.14
CA SER A 57 -1.04 -9.03 0.58
C SER A 57 -1.25 -10.51 0.91
N GLY A 58 -2.38 -10.84 1.54
CA GLY A 58 -2.77 -12.23 1.81
C GLY A 58 -2.90 -13.06 0.54
N ALA A 59 -3.58 -12.52 -0.47
CA ALA A 59 -3.70 -13.14 -1.79
C ALA A 59 -2.32 -13.34 -2.44
N ALA A 60 -1.45 -12.32 -2.40
CA ALA A 60 -0.09 -12.40 -2.94
C ALA A 60 0.78 -13.46 -2.23
N PHE A 61 0.67 -13.59 -0.91
CA PHE A 61 1.40 -14.60 -0.15
C PHE A 61 0.90 -16.01 -0.42
N ALA A 62 -0.42 -16.19 -0.44
CA ALA A 62 -1.05 -17.46 -0.76
C ALA A 62 -0.92 -17.82 -2.25
N ARG A 63 -0.55 -16.86 -3.10
CA ARG A 63 -0.58 -16.94 -4.57
C ARG A 63 -1.96 -17.38 -5.08
N THR A 64 -3.01 -17.01 -4.37
CA THR A 64 -4.40 -17.37 -4.64
C THR A 64 -5.14 -16.16 -5.20
N GLY A 65 -6.14 -16.41 -6.04
CA GLY A 65 -6.92 -15.38 -6.73
C GLY A 65 -6.80 -15.49 -8.26
N PRO A 66 -7.55 -14.66 -8.99
CA PRO A 66 -7.54 -14.66 -10.46
C PRO A 66 -6.14 -14.39 -11.01
N ASP A 67 -5.90 -14.85 -12.24
CA ASP A 67 -4.61 -14.68 -12.91
C ASP A 67 -4.28 -13.19 -13.14
N GLU A 68 -5.30 -12.34 -13.22
CA GLU A 68 -5.25 -10.89 -13.46
C GLU A 68 -5.09 -10.04 -12.18
N ARG A 69 -4.64 -10.62 -11.06
CA ARG A 69 -4.50 -9.86 -9.81
C ARG A 69 -3.36 -8.83 -9.87
N ASP A 70 -3.63 -7.62 -9.38
CA ASP A 70 -2.69 -6.48 -9.36
C ASP A 70 -1.30 -6.84 -8.81
N THR A 71 -1.24 -7.66 -7.76
CA THR A 71 0.03 -8.08 -7.14
C THR A 71 0.89 -8.95 -8.04
N ARG A 72 0.27 -9.72 -8.94
CA ARG A 72 0.95 -10.53 -9.94
C ARG A 72 1.41 -9.68 -11.11
N GLY A 73 0.55 -8.81 -11.65
CA GLY A 73 0.94 -7.89 -12.72
C GLY A 73 2.12 -6.99 -12.32
N MET A 74 2.09 -6.46 -11.08
CA MET A 74 3.24 -5.76 -10.50
C MET A 74 4.49 -6.64 -10.40
N ALA A 75 4.35 -7.91 -10.00
CA ALA A 75 5.48 -8.83 -9.84
C ALA A 75 6.13 -9.16 -11.18
N ASP A 76 5.31 -9.46 -12.19
CA ASP A 76 5.74 -9.77 -13.54
C ASP A 76 6.41 -8.54 -14.18
N ALA A 77 5.83 -7.34 -14.01
CA ALA A 77 6.37 -6.10 -14.55
C ALA A 77 7.76 -5.72 -13.99
N ILE A 78 8.07 -6.06 -12.74
CA ILE A 78 9.37 -5.77 -12.12
C ILE A 78 10.30 -6.99 -11.99
N GLY A 79 9.86 -8.16 -12.47
CA GLY A 79 10.59 -9.43 -12.39
C GLY A 79 10.80 -9.94 -10.96
N TRP A 80 9.88 -9.63 -10.03
CA TRP A 80 9.95 -10.05 -8.63
C TRP A 80 9.02 -11.22 -8.33
N LYS A 81 9.23 -11.87 -7.18
CA LYS A 81 8.28 -12.85 -6.68
C LYS A 81 7.06 -12.14 -6.11
N GLU A 82 5.87 -12.58 -6.46
CA GLU A 82 4.61 -11.97 -5.99
C GLU A 82 4.49 -11.81 -4.45
N PRO A 83 4.93 -12.78 -3.61
CA PRO A 83 5.01 -12.55 -2.16
C PRO A 83 5.79 -11.31 -1.75
N ALA A 84 6.82 -10.90 -2.49
CA ALA A 84 7.56 -9.68 -2.21
C ALA A 84 6.72 -8.42 -2.48
N ILE A 85 5.87 -8.42 -3.51
CA ILE A 85 4.87 -7.36 -3.74
C ILE A 85 3.87 -7.33 -2.60
N GLY A 86 3.39 -8.50 -2.15
CA GLY A 86 2.53 -8.62 -0.98
C GLY A 86 3.15 -7.96 0.26
N ALA A 87 4.43 -8.21 0.53
CA ALA A 87 5.16 -7.57 1.63
C ALA A 87 5.30 -6.05 1.45
N LEU A 88 5.56 -5.58 0.23
CA LEU A 88 5.66 -4.15 -0.10
C LEU A 88 4.35 -3.40 0.16
N VAL A 89 3.20 -4.01 -0.15
CA VAL A 89 1.87 -3.43 0.11
C VAL A 89 1.53 -3.49 1.61
N LEU A 90 1.87 -4.60 2.28
CA LEU A 90 1.50 -4.82 3.68
C LEU A 90 2.26 -3.90 4.64
N THR A 91 3.55 -3.69 4.39
CA THR A 91 4.44 -2.98 5.31
C THR A 91 3.98 -1.55 5.64
N PRO A 92 3.70 -0.66 4.66
CA PRO A 92 3.19 0.68 4.97
C PRO A 92 1.81 0.63 5.67
N ALA A 93 0.96 -0.35 5.37
CA ALA A 93 -0.33 -0.52 6.05
C ALA A 93 -0.16 -0.88 7.53
N ILE A 94 0.79 -1.76 7.87
CA ILE A 94 1.15 -2.07 9.26
C ILE A 94 1.67 -0.81 9.96
N LEU A 95 2.57 -0.07 9.32
CA LEU A 95 3.14 1.15 9.91
C LEU A 95 2.07 2.23 10.13
N ASP A 96 1.10 2.36 9.21
CA ASP A 96 -0.03 3.26 9.36
C ASP A 96 -0.99 2.83 10.47
N ALA A 97 -1.23 1.53 10.63
CA ALA A 97 -1.97 0.99 11.79
C ALA A 97 -1.23 1.30 13.10
N ILE A 98 0.09 1.15 13.14
CA ILE A 98 0.91 1.50 14.31
C ILE A 98 0.78 2.99 14.62
N ARG A 99 0.84 3.88 13.61
CA ARG A 99 0.65 5.32 13.80
C ARG A 99 -0.73 5.67 14.35
N TYR A 100 -1.77 4.96 13.94
CA TYR A 100 -3.12 5.15 14.48
C TYR A 100 -3.21 4.84 15.98
N PHE A 101 -2.49 3.81 16.46
CA PHE A 101 -2.47 3.47 17.89
C PHE A 101 -1.44 4.25 18.70
N LYS A 102 -0.29 4.58 18.09
CA LYS A 102 0.87 5.25 18.68
C LYS A 102 1.27 6.47 17.83
N PRO A 103 0.53 7.58 17.91
CA PRO A 103 0.76 8.75 17.06
C PRO A 103 2.12 9.42 17.27
N ASP A 104 2.71 9.26 18.46
CA ASP A 104 4.02 9.83 18.79
C ASP A 104 5.20 8.99 18.27
N ALA A 105 4.93 7.82 17.68
CA ALA A 105 5.95 6.94 17.10
C ALA A 105 6.49 7.50 15.76
N LYS A 106 7.42 8.46 15.85
CA LYS A 106 8.05 9.09 14.68
C LYS A 106 8.71 8.11 13.72
N TRP A 107 9.26 7.01 14.23
CA TRP A 107 9.87 5.96 13.40
C TRP A 107 8.84 5.29 12.48
N ALA A 108 7.60 5.11 12.94
CA ALA A 108 6.53 4.50 12.15
C ALA A 108 6.05 5.48 11.06
N ALA A 109 6.01 6.78 11.36
CA ALA A 109 5.71 7.82 10.38
C ALA A 109 6.80 7.89 9.28
N TRP A 110 8.07 7.95 9.65
CA TRP A 110 9.16 7.99 8.68
C TRP A 110 9.31 6.68 7.91
N GLY A 111 9.14 5.53 8.58
CA GLY A 111 9.13 4.23 7.91
C GLY A 111 8.01 4.11 6.89
N SER A 112 6.77 4.50 7.25
CA SER A 112 5.62 4.45 6.34
C SER A 112 5.86 5.34 5.12
N ARG A 113 6.30 6.58 5.33
CA ARG A 113 6.65 7.51 4.24
C ARG A 113 7.75 6.95 3.34
N GLY A 114 8.82 6.41 3.92
CA GLY A 114 9.92 5.80 3.18
C GLY A 114 9.45 4.66 2.28
N MET A 115 8.60 3.76 2.79
CA MET A 115 8.04 2.65 2.01
C MET A 115 7.17 3.15 0.86
N LYS A 116 6.32 4.15 1.10
CA LYS A 116 5.45 4.74 0.07
C LYS A 116 6.24 5.45 -1.03
N VAL A 117 7.27 6.22 -0.66
CA VAL A 117 8.17 6.83 -1.64
C VAL A 117 8.94 5.75 -2.41
N GLY A 118 9.39 4.70 -1.74
CA GLY A 118 10.04 3.56 -2.38
C GLY A 118 9.16 2.89 -3.45
N LEU A 119 7.87 2.70 -3.17
CA LEU A 119 6.88 2.21 -4.15
C LEU A 119 6.78 3.10 -5.40
N VAL A 120 6.79 4.42 -5.21
CA VAL A 120 6.78 5.38 -6.34
C VAL A 120 8.08 5.31 -7.14
N LEU A 121 9.22 5.21 -6.46
CA LEU A 121 10.53 5.11 -7.11
C LEU A 121 10.70 3.82 -7.91
N LEU A 122 10.06 2.72 -7.49
CA LEU A 122 10.06 1.46 -8.25
C LEU A 122 9.43 1.65 -9.64
N VAL A 123 8.36 2.43 -9.75
CA VAL A 123 7.75 2.76 -11.05
C VAL A 123 8.72 3.55 -11.94
N VAL A 124 9.40 4.55 -11.37
CA VAL A 124 10.35 5.38 -12.12
C VAL A 124 11.54 4.54 -12.62
N ARG A 125 11.97 3.53 -11.86
CA ARG A 125 13.09 2.64 -12.23
C ARG A 125 12.76 1.72 -13.41
N VAL A 126 11.49 1.37 -13.60
CA VAL A 126 11.04 0.40 -14.62
C VAL A 126 10.75 1.07 -15.97
N ARG A 127 10.73 2.41 -16.01
CA ARG A 127 10.70 3.23 -17.22
C ARG A 127 12.07 3.28 -17.90
#